data_AF-A0A8J1TTH8-F1
#
_entry.id   AF-A0A8J1TTH8-F1
#
_cell.length_a   1.000
_cell.length_b   1.000
_cell.length_c   1.000
_cell.angle_alpha   90.00
_cell.angle_beta   90.00
_cell.angle_gamma   90.00
#
_symmetry.space_group_name_H-M   'P 1'
#
loop_
_entity.id
_entity.type
_entity.pdbx_description
1 polymer ?
#
loop_
_entity_poly.entity_id
_entity_poly.type
_entity_poly.pdbx_seq_one_letter_code
_entity_poly.pdbx_strand_id
1 'polypeptide(L)'
;QRFPNISAEEIDRIHGNIHSDNTIKATKRSVKIFQDWISSKDDVIDLENVSKSTLNEKWNQIYLEARSIEREHYKSSTFQRIRHGINCHLQNIRQDDIDIIFMETLN
;
A
#
# COMPACT_ATOMS: atom_id res chain seq x y z
N GLN A 1 -3.79 -32.74 3.01
CA GLN A 1 -3.53 -32.16 4.34
C GLN A 1 -3.71 -30.64 4.24
N ARG A 2 -4.48 -30.00 5.13
CA ARG A 2 -4.84 -28.57 5.03
C ARG A 2 -3.70 -27.61 5.40
N PHE A 3 -2.73 -28.08 6.18
CA PHE A 3 -1.57 -27.33 6.65
C PHE A 3 -0.30 -28.19 6.46
N PRO A 4 0.33 -28.15 5.27
CA PRO A 4 1.57 -28.87 5.03
C PRO A 4 2.75 -28.15 5.70
N ASN A 5 3.81 -28.90 5.99
CA ASN A 5 5.09 -28.29 6.33
C ASN A 5 5.71 -27.71 5.06
N ILE A 6 6.03 -26.42 5.08
CA ILE A 6 6.55 -25.67 3.93
C ILE A 6 8.06 -25.47 4.15
N SER A 7 8.88 -25.70 3.12
CA SER A 7 10.33 -25.44 3.18
C SER A 7 10.62 -23.94 3.07
N ALA A 8 11.81 -23.51 3.48
CA ALA A 8 12.23 -22.11 3.37
C ALA A 8 12.17 -21.61 1.91
N GLU A 9 12.61 -22.42 0.95
CA GLU A 9 12.58 -22.06 -0.48
C GLU A 9 11.15 -21.91 -1.01
N GLU A 10 10.20 -22.65 -0.45
CA GLU A 10 8.80 -22.53 -0.84
C GLU A 10 8.12 -21.32 -0.19
N ILE A 11 8.51 -20.96 1.04
CA ILE A 11 8.11 -19.69 1.68
C ILE A 11 8.56 -18.51 0.81
N ASP A 12 9.82 -18.49 0.37
CA ASP A 12 10.35 -17.41 -0.48
C ASP A 12 9.61 -17.31 -1.82
N ARG A 13 9.32 -18.44 -2.46
CA ARG A 13 8.51 -18.47 -3.69
C ARG A 13 7.09 -17.95 -3.49
N ILE A 14 6.46 -18.29 -2.36
CA ILE A 14 5.11 -17.85 -2.03
C ILE A 14 5.11 -16.36 -1.71
N HIS A 15 6.06 -15.86 -0.91
CA HIS A 15 6.22 -14.45 -0.60
C HIS A 15 6.46 -13.61 -1.86
N GLY A 16 7.32 -14.07 -2.77
CA GLY A 16 7.57 -13.41 -4.05
C GLY A 16 6.34 -13.32 -4.97
N ASN A 17 5.34 -14.18 -4.79
CA ASN A 17 4.11 -14.24 -5.60
C ASN A 17 2.83 -13.98 -4.80
N ILE A 18 2.93 -13.46 -3.57
CA ILE A 18 1.80 -13.35 -2.64
C ILE A 18 0.69 -12.43 -3.16
N HIS A 19 1.07 -11.44 -3.97
CA HIS A 19 0.16 -10.50 -4.61
C HIS A 19 -0.01 -10.81 -6.09
N SER A 20 -1.26 -10.93 -6.54
CA SER A 20 -1.54 -11.05 -7.96
C SER A 20 -1.06 -9.81 -8.74
N ASP A 21 -0.71 -9.97 -10.01
CA ASP A 21 -0.35 -8.85 -10.90
C ASP A 21 -1.38 -7.72 -10.88
N ASN A 22 -2.67 -8.07 -10.79
CA ASN A 22 -3.76 -7.11 -10.70
C ASN A 22 -3.72 -6.34 -9.38
N THR A 23 -3.42 -6.99 -8.26
CA THR A 23 -3.22 -6.36 -6.96
C THR A 23 -2.03 -5.41 -6.97
N ILE A 24 -0.92 -5.81 -7.59
CA ILE A 24 0.28 -4.97 -7.75
C ILE A 24 -0.04 -3.72 -8.58
N LYS A 25 -0.70 -3.89 -9.73
CA LYS A 25 -1.10 -2.77 -10.60
C LYS A 25 -2.07 -1.82 -9.89
N ALA A 26 -3.05 -2.36 -9.16
CA ALA A 26 -4.00 -1.56 -8.38
C ALA A 26 -3.30 -0.77 -7.27
N THR A 27 -2.35 -1.40 -6.59
CA THR A 27 -1.51 -0.77 -5.55
C THR A 27 -0.69 0.38 -6.13
N LYS A 28 0.06 0.14 -7.22
CA LYS A 28 0.85 1.17 -7.91
C LYS A 28 -0.01 2.34 -8.37
N ARG A 29 -1.19 2.07 -8.94
CA ARG A 29 -2.13 3.12 -9.35
C ARG A 29 -2.60 3.95 -8.16
N SER A 30 -2.87 3.31 -7.04
CA SER A 30 -3.36 3.98 -5.82
C SER A 30 -2.29 4.90 -5.23
N VAL A 31 -1.04 4.42 -5.14
CA VAL A 31 0.12 5.20 -4.71
C VAL A 31 0.35 6.38 -5.65
N LYS A 32 0.27 6.15 -6.97
CA LYS A 32 0.41 7.23 -7.96
C LYS A 32 -0.62 8.34 -7.77
N ILE A 33 -1.90 8.00 -7.59
CA ILE A 33 -2.96 9.02 -7.35
C ILE A 33 -2.64 9.86 -6.12
N PHE A 34 -2.13 9.23 -5.05
CA PHE A 34 -1.74 9.91 -3.83
C PHE A 34 -0.54 10.85 -4.05
N GLN A 35 0.49 10.38 -4.74
CA GLN A 35 1.68 11.18 -5.10
C GLN A 35 1.35 12.34 -6.03
N ASP A 36 0.50 12.13 -7.04
CA ASP A 36 0.03 13.17 -7.96
C ASP A 36 -0.74 14.25 -7.17
N TRP A 37 -1.57 13.84 -6.21
CA TRP A 37 -2.30 14.78 -5.35
C TRP A 37 -1.35 15.58 -4.45
N ILE A 38 -0.39 14.94 -3.77
CA ILE A 38 0.64 15.64 -2.97
C ILE A 38 1.40 16.66 -3.82
N SER A 39 1.86 16.23 -5.00
CA SER A 39 2.62 17.09 -5.92
C SER A 39 1.82 18.30 -6.36
N SER A 40 0.48 18.18 -6.46
CA SER A 40 -0.39 19.32 -6.78
C SER A 40 -0.56 20.34 -5.66
N LYS A 41 -0.09 20.03 -4.44
CA LYS A 41 -0.21 20.87 -3.25
C LYS A 41 1.10 21.52 -2.83
N ASP A 42 2.16 21.36 -3.63
CA ASP A 42 3.53 21.73 -3.27
C ASP A 42 3.95 21.15 -1.90
N ASP A 43 3.35 20.01 -1.52
CA ASP A 43 3.60 19.34 -0.25
C ASP A 43 4.67 18.26 -0.46
N VAL A 44 5.50 18.00 0.56
CA VAL A 44 6.55 16.98 0.51
C VAL A 44 6.28 16.01 1.64
N ILE A 45 5.48 14.99 1.34
CA ILE A 45 5.20 13.91 2.28
C ILE A 45 6.00 12.69 1.84
N ASP A 46 6.92 12.29 2.69
CA ASP A 46 7.52 10.97 2.62
C ASP A 46 6.49 9.93 3.09
N LEU A 47 5.91 9.22 2.13
CA LEU A 47 4.86 8.24 2.38
C LEU A 47 5.35 7.08 3.25
N GLU A 48 6.64 6.74 3.23
CA GLU A 48 7.19 5.61 3.98
C GLU A 48 7.32 5.95 5.48
N ASN A 49 7.59 7.23 5.78
CA ASN A 49 7.83 7.73 7.14
C ASN A 49 6.66 8.54 7.72
N VAL A 50 5.57 8.74 6.96
CA VAL A 50 4.43 9.52 7.42
C VAL A 50 3.70 8.83 8.58
N SER A 51 3.34 9.61 9.61
CA SER A 51 2.53 9.10 10.70
C SER A 51 1.12 8.69 10.22
N LYS A 52 0.53 7.67 10.84
CA LYS A 52 -0.83 7.22 10.50
C LYS A 52 -1.88 8.33 10.66
N SER A 53 -1.72 9.22 11.64
CA SER A 53 -2.65 10.35 11.86
C SER A 53 -2.56 11.35 10.71
N THR A 54 -1.34 11.76 10.34
CA THR A 54 -1.11 12.66 9.20
C THR A 54 -1.65 12.06 7.90
N LEU A 55 -1.43 10.76 7.67
CA LEU A 55 -1.97 10.09 6.49
C LEU A 55 -3.51 10.13 6.45
N ASN A 56 -4.17 9.93 7.60
CA ASN A 56 -5.64 9.99 7.69
C ASN A 56 -6.18 11.41 7.43
N GLU A 57 -5.49 12.45 7.90
CA GLU A 57 -5.87 13.85 7.64
C GLU A 57 -5.77 14.18 6.14
N LYS A 58 -4.66 13.81 5.51
CA LYS A 58 -4.45 13.98 4.06
C LYS A 58 -5.45 13.16 3.25
N TRP A 59 -5.82 11.98 3.75
CA TRP A 59 -6.83 11.14 3.12
C TRP A 59 -8.20 11.81 3.01
N ASN A 60 -8.62 12.54 4.05
CA ASN A 60 -9.88 13.30 4.00
C ASN A 60 -9.83 14.39 2.93
N GLN A 61 -8.70 15.06 2.74
CA GLN A 61 -8.54 16.08 1.70
C GLN A 61 -8.59 15.46 0.29
N ILE A 62 -7.91 14.33 0.10
CA ILE A 62 -7.97 13.55 -1.15
C ILE A 62 -9.40 13.17 -1.51
N TYR A 63 -10.23 12.78 -0.52
CA TYR A 63 -11.63 12.43 -0.76
C TYR A 63 -12.43 13.58 -1.37
N LEU A 64 -12.13 14.82 -0.95
CA LEU A 64 -12.84 16.02 -1.37
C LEU A 64 -12.32 16.57 -2.70
N GLU A 65 -11.04 16.35 -3.00
CA GLU A 65 -10.35 17.06 -4.08
C GLU A 65 -9.97 16.17 -5.27
N ALA A 66 -9.65 14.90 -5.05
CA ALA A 66 -9.25 14.02 -6.14
C ALA A 66 -10.42 13.83 -7.11
N ARG A 67 -10.11 13.83 -8.41
CA ARG A 67 -11.06 13.65 -9.49
C ARG A 67 -10.62 12.53 -10.41
N SER A 68 -11.59 11.90 -11.06
CA SER A 68 -11.35 10.99 -12.17
C SER A 68 -10.76 11.74 -13.38
N ILE A 69 -10.34 10.99 -14.40
CA ILE A 69 -9.87 11.57 -15.67
C ILE A 69 -10.97 12.43 -16.32
N GLU A 70 -12.23 12.08 -16.10
CA GLU A 70 -13.42 12.79 -16.56
C GLU A 70 -13.79 13.98 -15.66
N ARG A 71 -12.95 14.31 -14.67
CA ARG A 71 -13.12 15.39 -13.70
C ARG A 71 -14.30 15.21 -12.73
N GLU A 72 -14.80 13.98 -12.59
CA GLU A 72 -15.85 13.64 -11.63
C GLU A 72 -15.27 13.24 -10.26
N HIS A 73 -16.07 13.35 -9.20
CA HIS A 73 -15.70 12.76 -7.91
C HIS A 73 -15.61 11.24 -8.03
N TYR A 74 -14.60 10.66 -7.40
CA TYR A 74 -14.55 9.20 -7.29
C TYR A 74 -15.71 8.68 -6.44
N LYS A 75 -16.24 7.51 -6.86
CA LYS A 75 -17.17 6.74 -6.03
C LYS A 75 -16.49 6.33 -4.73
N SER A 76 -17.27 6.20 -3.65
CA SER A 76 -16.77 5.74 -2.35
C SER A 76 -15.99 4.41 -2.44
N SER A 77 -16.46 3.47 -3.27
CA SER A 77 -15.77 2.20 -3.51
C SER A 77 -14.40 2.36 -4.18
N THR A 78 -14.22 3.37 -5.03
CA THR A 78 -12.92 3.70 -5.62
C THR A 78 -11.98 4.25 -4.56
N PHE A 79 -12.46 5.13 -3.68
CA PHE A 79 -11.64 5.61 -2.56
C PHE A 79 -11.24 4.49 -1.60
N GLN A 80 -12.14 3.55 -1.29
CA GLN A 80 -11.80 2.38 -0.48
C GLN A 80 -10.68 1.55 -1.14
N ARG A 81 -10.74 1.37 -2.46
CA ARG A 81 -9.68 0.68 -3.22
C ARG A 81 -8.36 1.44 -3.18
N ILE A 82 -8.37 2.75 -3.33
CA ILE A 82 -7.15 3.57 -3.26
C ILE A 82 -6.54 3.50 -1.85
N ARG A 83 -7.36 3.64 -0.80
CA ARG A 83 -6.94 3.49 0.60
C ARG A 83 -6.31 2.12 0.85
N HIS A 84 -6.95 1.07 0.36
CA HIS A 84 -6.45 -0.29 0.47
C HIS A 84 -5.10 -0.46 -0.25
N GLY A 85 -4.97 0.04 -1.48
CA GLY A 85 -3.72 -0.01 -2.23
C GLY A 85 -2.57 0.72 -1.52
N ILE A 86 -2.81 1.91 -0.97
CA ILE A 86 -1.80 2.64 -0.18
C ILE A 86 -1.42 1.83 1.07
N ASN A 87 -2.40 1.27 1.78
CA ASN A 87 -2.11 0.44 2.96
C ASN A 87 -1.30 -0.81 2.58
N CYS A 88 -1.61 -1.47 1.47
CA CYS A 88 -0.80 -2.59 0.98
C CYS A 88 0.63 -2.16 0.64
N HIS A 89 0.84 -0.99 0.04
CA HIS A 89 2.17 -0.47 -0.21
C HIS A 89 2.96 -0.25 1.09
N LEU A 90 2.35 0.41 2.08
CA LEU A 90 2.96 0.65 3.39
C LEU A 90 3.22 -0.63 4.19
N GLN A 91 2.34 -1.63 4.07
CA GLN A 91 2.49 -2.93 4.71
C GLN A 91 3.56 -3.77 4.03
N ASN A 92 3.67 -3.73 2.70
CA ASN A 92 4.72 -4.45 1.97
C ASN A 92 6.10 -3.90 2.32
N ILE A 93 6.27 -2.58 2.42
CA ILE A 93 7.52 -1.97 2.91
C ILE A 93 7.84 -2.44 4.34
N ARG A 94 6.82 -2.54 5.21
CA ARG A 94 6.97 -3.01 6.59
C ARG A 94 7.10 -4.53 6.71
N GLN A 95 6.70 -5.30 5.71
CA GLN A 95 6.85 -6.75 5.70
C GLN A 95 8.33 -7.10 5.59
N ASP A 96 9.08 -6.32 4.78
CA ASP A 96 10.54 -6.39 4.71
C ASP A 96 11.21 -6.09 6.09
N ASP A 97 10.59 -5.26 6.94
CA ASP A 97 11.06 -5.00 8.32
C ASP A 97 10.69 -6.14 9.31
N ILE A 98 9.59 -6.86 9.09
CA ILE A 98 9.17 -7.99 9.95
C ILE A 98 10.09 -9.20 9.73
N ASP A 99 10.60 -9.38 8.51
CA ASP A 99 11.52 -10.46 8.16
C ASP A 99 12.88 -10.34 8.89
N ILE A 100 13.28 -9.14 9.32
CA ILE A 100 14.47 -8.93 10.17
C ILE A 100 14.20 -9.40 11.61
N ILE A 101 13.03 -9.10 12.17
CA ILE A 101 12.72 -9.39 13.58
C ILE A 101 12.57 -10.90 13.82
N PHE A 102 12.06 -11.67 12.86
CA PHE A 102 11.92 -13.13 13.01
C PHE A 102 13.26 -13.86 12.93
N MET A 103 14.21 -13.37 12.12
CA MET A 103 15.55 -13.95 11.99
C MET A 103 16.46 -13.63 13.19
N GLU A 104 16.26 -12.51 13.87
CA GLU A 104 17.04 -12.14 15.07
C GLU A 104 16.60 -12.91 16.33
N THR A 105 15.35 -13.38 16.40
CA THR A 105 14.85 -14.18 17.54
C THR A 105 15.22 -15.67 17.50
N LEU A 106 15.96 -16.13 16.48
CA LEU A 106 16.40 -17.52 16.30
C LEU A 106 17.92 -17.73 16.39
N ASN A 107 18.67 -16.76 16.91
CA ASN A 107 20.09 -16.93 17.26
C ASN A 107 20.32 -17.01 18.77
#